data_AF-A0A654D7H6-F1
#
_entry.id   AF-A0A654D7H6-F1
#
_cell.length_a   1.000
_cell.length_b   1.000
_cell.length_c   1.000
_cell.angle_alpha   90.00
_cell.angle_beta   90.00
_cell.angle_gamma   90.00
#
_symmetry.space_group_name_H-M   'P 1'
#
loop_
_entity.id
_entity.type
_entity.pdbx_description
1 polymer ?
#
loop_
_entity_poly.entity_id
_entity_poly.type
_entity_poly.pdbx_seq_one_letter_code
_entity_poly.pdbx_strand_id
1 'polypeptide(L)'
;MNNDDLWNFALACYAEPDVEKACLELQALGLDVCLLLTCSWLEIRGVRQNAQRLEQLKQLSLDWQRAVVVPLRNLRLAWREQAPTDTELEGLRKRVKRLELDAERVQLDRLQQATQHWRTEDGSDDWLNQLSTGVDGDASALLNVLRRAATQLDAGGAD
;
A
#
# COMPACT_ATOMS: atom_id res chain seq x y z
N MET A 1 -15.23 -8.63 11.13
CA MET A 1 -14.73 -8.67 9.74
C MET A 1 -13.42 -9.45 9.78
N ASN A 2 -13.24 -10.45 8.94
CA ASN A 2 -12.03 -11.29 9.00
C ASN A 2 -10.83 -10.48 8.50
N ASN A 3 -9.94 -10.07 9.40
CA ASN A 3 -8.75 -9.24 9.11
C ASN A 3 -7.59 -10.06 8.49
N ASP A 4 -7.87 -11.31 8.09
CA ASP A 4 -6.93 -12.24 7.45
C ASP A 4 -6.67 -11.91 5.96
N ASP A 5 -7.46 -11.01 5.39
CA ASP A 5 -7.37 -10.59 4.00
C ASP A 5 -6.73 -9.21 3.90
N LEU A 6 -5.59 -9.11 3.21
CA LEU A 6 -4.80 -7.90 3.07
C LEU A 6 -5.60 -6.78 2.38
N TRP A 7 -6.51 -7.13 1.48
CA TRP A 7 -7.40 -6.15 0.85
C TRP A 7 -8.34 -5.49 1.88
N ASN A 8 -8.99 -6.29 2.73
CA ASN A 8 -9.86 -5.75 3.77
C ASN A 8 -9.08 -4.94 4.81
N PHE A 9 -7.88 -5.40 5.19
CA PHE A 9 -6.96 -4.64 6.02
C PHE A 9 -6.59 -3.29 5.37
N ALA A 10 -6.22 -3.29 4.10
CA ALA A 10 -5.84 -2.09 3.36
C ALA A 10 -7.00 -1.08 3.32
N LEU A 11 -8.23 -1.54 3.09
CA LEU A 11 -9.43 -0.69 3.12
C LEU A 11 -9.69 -0.11 4.52
N ALA A 12 -9.56 -0.92 5.56
CA ALA A 12 -9.77 -0.48 6.94
C ALA A 12 -8.69 0.53 7.36
N CYS A 13 -7.42 0.25 7.05
CA CYS A 13 -6.29 1.13 7.34
C CYS A 13 -6.44 2.46 6.61
N TYR A 14 -6.83 2.44 5.34
CA TYR A 14 -7.03 3.67 4.56
C TYR A 14 -8.21 4.51 5.08
N ALA A 15 -9.19 3.90 5.76
CA ALA A 15 -10.32 4.60 6.36
C ALA A 15 -9.97 5.31 7.68
N GLU A 16 -8.83 4.99 8.30
CA GLU A 16 -8.38 5.66 9.51
C GLU A 16 -7.99 7.13 9.24
N PRO A 17 -8.22 8.04 10.20
CA PRO A 17 -7.82 9.43 10.08
C PRO A 17 -6.33 9.58 9.74
N ASP A 18 -6.03 10.56 8.90
CA ASP A 18 -4.68 10.92 8.43
C ASP A 18 -3.95 9.87 7.56
N VAL A 19 -4.44 8.63 7.45
CA VAL A 19 -3.79 7.59 6.63
C VAL A 19 -3.80 7.93 5.15
N GLU A 20 -4.95 8.34 4.60
CA GLU A 20 -5.02 8.77 3.19
C GLU A 20 -3.97 9.84 2.87
N LYS A 21 -3.88 10.88 3.73
CA LYS A 21 -2.93 11.97 3.58
C LYS A 21 -1.48 11.44 3.65
N ALA A 22 -1.16 10.61 4.63
CA ALA A 22 0.17 10.05 4.79
C ALA A 22 0.57 9.17 3.59
N CYS A 23 -0.34 8.34 3.08
CA CYS A 23 -0.13 7.52 1.89
C CYS A 23 0.14 8.39 0.65
N LEU A 24 -0.58 9.49 0.47
CA LEU A 24 -0.37 10.40 -0.66
C LEU A 24 1.01 11.09 -0.59
N GLU A 25 1.44 11.51 0.60
CA GLU A 25 2.77 12.09 0.80
C GLU A 25 3.87 11.06 0.56
N LEU A 26 3.75 9.84 1.10
CA LEU A 26 4.68 8.74 0.85
C LEU A 26 4.74 8.38 -0.65
N GLN A 27 3.59 8.38 -1.33
CA GLN A 27 3.53 8.15 -2.77
C GLN A 27 4.24 9.25 -3.57
N ALA A 28 4.16 10.50 -3.12
CA ALA A 28 4.89 11.61 -3.74
C ALA A 28 6.42 11.48 -3.56
N LEU A 29 6.86 10.80 -2.49
CA LEU A 29 8.25 10.39 -2.28
C LEU A 29 8.65 9.15 -3.11
N GLY A 30 7.75 8.64 -3.96
CA GLY A 30 8.01 7.49 -4.83
C GLY A 30 7.80 6.13 -4.16
N LEU A 31 7.25 6.10 -2.94
CA LEU A 31 6.93 4.84 -2.27
C LEU A 31 5.64 4.22 -2.80
N ASP A 32 5.63 2.89 -2.80
CA ASP A 32 4.47 2.09 -3.17
C ASP A 32 3.54 1.90 -1.98
N VAL A 33 2.36 2.51 -2.04
CA VAL A 33 1.34 2.44 -0.97
C VAL A 33 0.85 1.01 -0.74
N CYS A 34 0.68 0.19 -1.78
CA CYS A 34 0.26 -1.20 -1.60
C CYS A 34 1.32 -2.00 -0.85
N LEU A 35 2.59 -1.76 -1.16
CA LEU A 35 3.72 -2.39 -0.47
C LEU A 35 3.85 -1.91 0.98
N LEU A 36 3.66 -0.61 1.24
CA LEU A 36 3.63 -0.04 2.59
C LEU A 36 2.53 -0.70 3.45
N LEU A 37 1.30 -0.79 2.92
CA LEU A 37 0.18 -1.43 3.62
C LEU A 37 0.45 -2.92 3.88
N THR A 38 1.07 -3.62 2.91
CA THR A 38 1.50 -5.01 3.09
C THR A 38 2.51 -5.13 4.24
N CYS A 39 3.52 -4.26 4.28
CA CYS A 39 4.51 -4.26 5.34
C CYS A 39 3.87 -3.99 6.71
N SER A 40 2.98 -2.99 6.83
CA SER A 40 2.26 -2.73 8.08
C SER A 40 1.41 -3.92 8.54
N TRP A 41 0.77 -4.62 7.61
CA TRP A 41 0.00 -5.83 7.91
C TRP A 41 0.89 -6.98 8.40
N LEU A 42 2.08 -7.14 7.83
CA LEU A 42 3.05 -8.14 8.27
C LEU A 42 3.62 -7.82 9.66
N GLU A 43 3.86 -6.54 9.97
CA GLU A 43 4.30 -6.08 11.30
C GLU A 43 3.28 -6.51 12.38
N ILE A 44 1.99 -6.19 12.21
CA ILE A 44 0.97 -6.54 13.22
C ILE A 44 0.74 -8.04 13.36
N ARG A 45 1.00 -8.82 12.29
CA ARG A 45 0.89 -10.27 12.33
C ARG A 45 2.12 -10.95 12.95
N GLY A 46 3.15 -10.20 13.38
CA GLY A 46 4.38 -10.75 13.95
C GLY A 46 5.17 -11.61 12.95
N VAL A 47 5.07 -11.29 11.65
CA VAL A 47 5.86 -11.97 10.63
C VAL A 47 7.23 -11.32 10.58
N ARG A 48 8.25 -12.07 10.98
CA ARG A 48 9.63 -11.57 11.05
C ARG A 48 10.12 -10.99 9.72
N GLN A 49 10.67 -9.78 9.79
CA GLN A 49 11.38 -9.15 8.69
C GLN A 49 12.71 -9.87 8.42
N ASN A 50 13.01 -10.10 7.14
CA ASN A 50 14.36 -10.38 6.69
C ASN A 50 14.59 -9.84 5.26
N ALA A 51 15.86 -9.69 4.90
CA ALA A 51 16.26 -9.10 3.61
C ALA A 51 15.72 -9.86 2.40
N GLN A 52 15.68 -11.20 2.43
CA GLN A 52 15.18 -12.01 1.33
C GLN A 52 13.68 -11.81 1.10
N ARG A 53 12.89 -11.83 2.17
CA ARG A 53 11.44 -11.60 2.10
C ARG A 53 11.12 -10.18 1.64
N LEU A 54 11.84 -9.17 2.14
CA LEU A 54 11.67 -7.79 1.70
C LEU A 54 11.99 -7.61 0.22
N GLU A 55 13.09 -8.20 -0.26
CA GLU A 55 13.45 -8.14 -1.68
C GLU A 55 12.42 -8.85 -2.56
N GLN A 56 11.89 -9.99 -2.12
CA GLN A 56 10.81 -10.68 -2.82
C GLN A 56 9.56 -9.79 -2.98
N LEU A 57 9.12 -9.10 -1.93
CA LEU A 57 7.99 -8.17 -2.03
C LEU A 57 8.30 -6.99 -2.95
N LYS A 58 9.49 -6.39 -2.82
CA LYS A 58 9.93 -5.27 -3.67
C LYS A 58 9.90 -5.64 -5.14
N GLN A 59 10.42 -6.80 -5.53
CA GLN A 59 10.43 -7.26 -6.92
C GLN A 59 9.02 -7.48 -7.47
N LEU A 60 8.16 -8.19 -6.71
CA LEU A 60 6.76 -8.41 -7.09
C LEU A 60 5.99 -7.09 -7.28
N SER A 61 6.22 -6.12 -6.39
CA SER A 61 5.64 -4.78 -6.48
C SER A 61 6.15 -4.01 -7.68
N LEU A 62 7.47 -3.96 -7.86
CA LEU A 62 8.12 -3.07 -8.82
C LEU A 62 7.70 -3.38 -10.26
N ASP A 63 7.69 -4.65 -10.64
CA ASP A 63 7.35 -5.07 -12.00
C ASP A 63 5.88 -4.74 -12.32
N TRP A 64 4.97 -4.99 -11.38
CA TRP A 64 3.56 -4.70 -11.57
C TRP A 64 3.26 -3.20 -11.55
N GLN A 65 3.87 -2.45 -10.64
CA GLN A 65 3.75 -1.00 -10.56
C GLN A 65 4.17 -0.36 -11.88
N ARG A 66 5.36 -0.71 -12.39
CA ARG A 66 5.90 -0.15 -13.63
C ARG A 66 5.04 -0.50 -14.85
N ALA A 67 4.55 -1.73 -14.94
CA ALA A 67 3.82 -2.19 -16.10
C ALA A 67 2.34 -1.77 -16.12
N VAL A 68 1.72 -1.59 -14.95
CA VAL A 68 0.26 -1.45 -14.84
C VAL A 68 -0.18 -0.23 -14.03
N VAL A 69 0.18 -0.16 -12.74
CA VAL A 69 -0.38 0.87 -11.84
C VAL A 69 0.11 2.27 -12.19
N VAL A 70 1.42 2.46 -12.38
CA VAL A 70 2.03 3.76 -12.69
C VAL A 70 1.50 4.32 -14.03
N PRO A 71 1.41 3.55 -15.13
CA PRO A 71 0.78 4.03 -16.36
C PRO A 71 -0.67 4.51 -16.19
N LEU A 72 -1.50 3.75 -15.46
CA LEU A 72 -2.89 4.12 -15.20
C LEU A 72 -2.99 5.40 -14.36
N ARG A 73 -2.18 5.49 -13.30
CA ARG A 73 -2.11 6.66 -12.43
C ARG A 73 -1.66 7.90 -13.19
N ASN A 74 -0.61 7.77 -14.00
CA ASN A 74 -0.11 8.86 -14.82
C ASN A 74 -1.18 9.36 -15.80
N LEU A 75 -1.91 8.45 -16.44
CA LEU A 75 -3.01 8.82 -17.33
C LEU A 75 -4.13 9.57 -16.59
N ARG A 76 -4.55 9.07 -15.42
CA ARG A 76 -5.56 9.72 -14.57
C ARG A 76 -5.12 11.11 -14.09
N LEU A 77 -3.85 11.27 -13.73
CA LEU A 77 -3.29 12.55 -13.29
C LEU A 77 -3.15 13.54 -14.45
N ALA A 78 -2.70 13.08 -15.63
CA ALA A 78 -2.56 13.91 -16.82
C ALA A 78 -3.88 14.54 -17.26
N TRP A 79 -5.01 13.83 -17.08
CA TRP A 79 -6.35 14.33 -17.42
C TRP A 79 -7.02 15.18 -16.33
N ARG A 80 -6.39 15.36 -15.17
CA ARG A 80 -7.02 15.99 -14.00
C ARG A 80 -7.52 17.41 -14.26
N GLU A 81 -6.77 18.20 -15.05
CA GLU A 81 -7.07 19.61 -15.29
C GLU A 81 -8.10 19.83 -16.41
N GLN A 82 -8.11 18.97 -17.44
CA GLN A 82 -9.03 19.12 -18.58
C GLN A 82 -10.40 18.47 -18.33
N ALA A 83 -10.45 17.43 -17.50
CA ALA A 83 -11.67 16.67 -17.26
C ALA A 83 -12.87 17.50 -16.72
N PRO A 84 -12.71 18.51 -15.85
CA PRO A 84 -13.84 19.32 -15.38
C PRO A 84 -14.61 20.04 -16.50
N THR A 85 -13.96 20.33 -17.63
CA THR A 85 -14.55 21.03 -18.77
C THR A 85 -14.93 20.11 -19.94
N ASP A 86 -14.61 18.82 -19.85
CA ASP A 86 -14.88 17.82 -20.89
C ASP A 86 -15.56 16.60 -20.26
N THR A 87 -16.88 16.48 -20.51
CA THR A 87 -17.71 15.43 -19.89
C THR A 87 -17.33 14.02 -20.34
N GLU A 88 -16.91 13.85 -21.60
CA GLU A 88 -16.49 12.55 -22.12
C GLU A 88 -15.16 12.14 -21.48
N LEU A 89 -14.22 13.08 -21.38
CA LEU A 89 -12.93 12.86 -20.73
C LEU A 89 -13.07 12.57 -19.23
N GLU A 90 -13.95 13.26 -18.50
CA GLU A 90 -14.21 12.95 -17.10
C GLU A 90 -14.83 11.54 -16.94
N GLY A 91 -15.69 11.13 -17.86
CA GLY A 91 -16.20 9.76 -17.92
C GLY A 91 -15.09 8.72 -18.09
N LEU A 92 -14.15 8.96 -19.03
CA LEU A 92 -12.98 8.12 -19.23
C LEU A 92 -12.06 8.11 -18.02
N ARG A 93 -11.80 9.28 -17.42
CA ARG A 93 -10.95 9.42 -16.24
C ARG A 93 -11.47 8.64 -15.03
N LYS A 94 -12.80 8.64 -14.80
CA LYS A 94 -13.43 7.81 -13.76
C LYS A 94 -13.24 6.31 -14.02
N ARG A 95 -13.31 5.86 -15.28
CA ARG A 95 -13.06 4.47 -15.65
C ARG A 95 -11.59 4.08 -15.45
N VAL A 96 -10.65 4.96 -15.80
CA VAL A 96 -9.21 4.76 -15.51
C VAL A 96 -8.97 4.68 -14.00
N LYS A 97 -9.58 5.57 -13.19
CA LYS A 97 -9.50 5.49 -11.73
C LYS A 97 -9.97 4.13 -11.19
N ARG A 98 -11.07 3.60 -11.72
CA ARG A 98 -11.56 2.27 -11.32
C ARG A 98 -10.57 1.18 -11.70
N LEU A 99 -10.02 1.23 -12.91
CA LEU A 99 -9.04 0.25 -13.36
C LEU A 99 -7.72 0.32 -12.57
N GLU A 100 -7.29 1.52 -12.16
CA GLU A 100 -6.15 1.71 -11.25
C GLU A 100 -6.40 1.02 -9.90
N LEU A 101 -7.58 1.22 -9.29
CA LEU A 101 -7.96 0.56 -8.04
C LEU A 101 -8.04 -0.96 -8.19
N ASP A 102 -8.59 -1.47 -9.30
CA ASP A 102 -8.62 -2.91 -9.59
C ASP A 102 -7.20 -3.47 -9.74
N ALA A 103 -6.28 -2.72 -10.36
CA ALA A 103 -4.87 -3.11 -10.50
C ALA A 103 -4.11 -3.10 -9.17
N GLU A 104 -4.39 -2.14 -8.28
CA GLU A 104 -3.86 -2.10 -6.91
C GLU A 104 -4.37 -3.29 -6.09
N ARG A 105 -5.65 -3.65 -6.23
CA ARG A 105 -6.19 -4.87 -5.58
C ARG A 105 -5.47 -6.13 -6.05
N VAL A 106 -5.25 -6.30 -7.36
CA VAL A 106 -4.48 -7.43 -7.90
C VAL A 106 -3.06 -7.47 -7.33
N GLN A 107 -2.45 -6.30 -7.11
CA GLN A 107 -1.13 -6.23 -6.48
C GLN A 107 -1.15 -6.73 -5.05
N LEU A 108 -2.10 -6.26 -4.23
CA LEU A 108 -2.28 -6.72 -2.85
C LEU A 108 -2.55 -8.23 -2.79
N ASP A 109 -3.39 -8.77 -3.68
CA ASP A 109 -3.65 -10.21 -3.75
C ASP A 109 -2.37 -11.02 -4.02
N ARG A 110 -1.51 -10.54 -4.93
CA ARG A 110 -0.22 -11.19 -5.24
C ARG A 110 0.76 -11.10 -4.07
N LEU A 111 0.83 -9.95 -3.42
CA LEU A 111 1.66 -9.75 -2.23
C LEU A 111 1.20 -10.68 -1.11
N GLN A 112 -0.10 -10.75 -0.81
CA GLN A 112 -0.65 -11.67 0.16
C GLN A 112 -0.31 -13.13 -0.19
N GLN A 113 -0.53 -13.56 -1.43
CA GLN A 113 -0.18 -14.92 -1.88
C GLN A 113 1.29 -15.26 -1.63
N ALA A 114 2.21 -14.33 -1.90
CA ALA A 114 3.65 -14.52 -1.67
C ALA A 114 4.00 -14.70 -0.18
N THR A 115 3.15 -14.23 0.74
CA THR A 115 3.38 -14.26 2.19
C THR A 115 2.67 -15.43 2.90
N GLN A 116 1.78 -16.17 2.22
CA GLN A 116 0.94 -17.22 2.84
C GLN A 116 1.73 -18.30 3.60
N HIS A 117 2.94 -18.58 3.15
CA HIS A 117 3.80 -19.61 3.74
C HIS A 117 4.79 -19.05 4.80
N TRP A 118 4.72 -17.75 5.11
CA TRP A 118 5.58 -17.13 6.10
C TRP A 118 4.99 -17.37 7.49
N ARG A 119 5.84 -17.87 8.39
CA ARG A 119 5.44 -18.15 9.77
C ARG A 119 5.69 -16.93 10.64
N THR A 120 4.88 -16.82 11.68
CA THR A 120 5.16 -15.95 12.81
C THR A 120 6.41 -16.49 13.52
N GLU A 121 7.38 -15.60 13.72
CA GLU A 121 8.67 -15.92 14.30
C GLU A 121 9.06 -14.73 15.17
N ASP A 122 9.54 -14.99 16.40
CA ASP A 122 10.08 -13.93 17.25
C ASP A 122 11.23 -13.22 16.52
N GLY A 123 11.10 -11.91 16.33
CA GLY A 123 12.03 -11.15 15.49
C GLY A 123 11.74 -9.66 15.44
N SER A 124 12.51 -8.96 14.60
CA SER A 124 12.33 -7.53 14.36
C SER A 124 11.23 -7.32 13.31
N ASP A 125 10.22 -6.54 13.68
CA ASP A 125 9.09 -6.14 12.83
C ASP A 125 9.40 -4.82 12.11
N ASP A 126 10.64 -4.62 11.64
CA ASP A 126 11.09 -3.33 11.11
C ASP A 126 10.79 -3.13 9.61
N TRP A 127 9.69 -3.70 9.11
CA TRP A 127 9.37 -3.74 7.68
C TRP A 127 9.30 -2.35 7.04
N LEU A 128 8.58 -1.41 7.67
CA LEU A 128 8.35 -0.08 7.11
C LEU A 128 9.63 0.77 7.05
N ASN A 129 10.48 0.71 8.07
CA ASN A 129 11.73 1.50 8.06
C ASN A 129 12.73 0.94 7.04
N GLN A 130 12.81 -0.38 6.88
CA GLN A 130 13.62 -1.01 5.83
C GLN A 130 13.11 -0.67 4.42
N LEU A 131 11.80 -0.43 4.27
CA LEU A 131 11.21 -0.03 3.00
C LEU A 131 11.52 1.43 2.64
N SER A 132 11.58 2.33 3.62
CA SER A 132 11.89 3.75 3.40
C SER A 132 13.39 4.07 3.38
N THR A 133 14.25 3.08 3.59
CA THR A 133 15.70 3.30 3.58
C THR A 133 16.15 3.77 2.19
N GLY A 134 16.77 4.95 2.12
CA GLY A 134 17.25 5.55 0.87
C GLY A 134 16.21 6.37 0.11
N VAL A 135 15.04 6.63 0.70
CA VAL A 135 14.09 7.63 0.19
C VAL A 135 14.55 9.03 0.58
N ASP A 136 14.51 9.98 -0.35
CA ASP A 136 14.82 11.38 -0.08
C ASP A 136 13.72 12.01 0.79
N GLY A 137 14.06 12.46 2.00
CA GLY A 137 13.14 13.10 2.95
C GLY A 137 12.95 12.32 4.26
N ASP A 138 12.25 12.92 5.22
CA ASP A 138 11.90 12.25 6.49
C ASP A 138 10.52 11.60 6.38
N ALA A 139 10.49 10.31 6.03
CA ALA A 139 9.27 9.52 5.98
C ALA A 139 8.81 9.03 7.37
N SER A 140 9.63 9.16 8.42
CA SER A 140 9.41 8.50 9.71
C SER A 140 8.07 8.87 10.34
N ALA A 141 7.71 10.15 10.32
CA ALA A 141 6.43 10.61 10.85
C ALA A 141 5.23 9.99 10.11
N LEU A 142 5.33 9.87 8.79
CA LEU A 142 4.28 9.29 7.92
C LEU A 142 4.16 7.77 8.13
N LEU A 143 5.29 7.07 8.26
CA LEU A 143 5.28 5.64 8.58
C LEU A 143 4.68 5.37 9.97
N ASN A 144 4.89 6.27 10.94
CA ASN A 144 4.27 6.17 12.26
C ASN A 144 2.75 6.40 12.22
N VAL A 145 2.22 7.12 11.24
CA VAL A 145 0.75 7.17 11.00
C VAL A 145 0.25 5.79 10.61
N LEU A 146 0.90 5.14 9.63
CA LEU A 146 0.54 3.79 9.19
C LEU A 146 0.63 2.75 10.31
N ARG A 147 1.71 2.76 11.10
CA ARG A 147 1.86 1.83 12.24
C ARG A 147 0.74 1.98 13.24
N ARG A 148 0.42 3.21 13.64
CA ARG A 148 -0.64 3.46 14.62
C ARG A 148 -2.00 2.96 14.13
N ALA A 149 -2.34 3.26 12.88
CA ALA A 149 -3.57 2.77 12.27
C ALA A 149 -3.61 1.23 12.24
N ALA A 150 -2.53 0.59 11.81
CA ALA A 150 -2.44 -0.87 11.76
C ALA A 150 -2.61 -1.52 13.16
N THR A 151 -1.94 -0.99 14.19
CA THR A 151 -2.04 -1.50 15.56
C THR A 151 -3.44 -1.32 16.15
N GLN A 152 -4.13 -0.22 15.84
CA GLN A 152 -5.51 0.00 16.27
C GLN A 152 -6.47 -1.02 15.68
N LEU A 153 -6.28 -1.37 14.41
CA LEU A 153 -7.07 -2.40 13.73
C LEU A 153 -6.83 -3.80 14.27
N ASP A 154 -5.61 -4.11 14.70
CA ASP A 154 -5.28 -5.38 15.37
C ASP A 154 -5.95 -5.47 16.75
N ALA A 155 -5.85 -4.40 17.55
CA ALA A 155 -6.44 -4.33 18.88
C ALA A 155 -7.98 -4.37 18.87
N GLY A 156 -8.63 -3.79 17.85
CA GLY A 156 -10.09 -3.77 17.70
C GLY A 156 -10.69 -5.05 17.12
N GLY A 157 -9.86 -6.00 16.65
CA GLY A 157 -10.29 -7.31 16.15
C GLY A 157 -10.31 -8.43 17.19
N ALA A 158 -9.93 -8.12 18.44
CA ALA A 158 -9.80 -9.08 19.55
C ALA A 158 -11.06 -9.22 20.43
N ASP A 159 -12.16 -8.54 20.09
CA ASP A 159 -13.48 -8.62 20.76
C ASP A 159 -14.53 -9.31 19.86
#